data_AF-A0A1X7T1B3-F1
#
_entry.id   AF-A0A1X7T1B3-F1
#
_cell.length_a   1.000
_cell.length_b   1.000
_cell.length_c   1.000
_cell.angle_alpha   90.00
_cell.angle_beta   90.00
_cell.angle_gamma   90.00
#
_symmetry.space_group_name_H-M   'P 1'
#
loop_
_entity.id
_entity.type
_entity.pdbx_description
1 polymer ?
#
loop_
_entity_poly.entity_id
_entity_poly.type
_entity_poly.pdbx_seq_one_letter_code
_entity_poly.pdbx_strand_id
1 'polypeptide(L)'
;MALFKYCSRDTRKESTTIERKVQEKIQLLKEDKTGVTQRGKYNDYTPEQRARIGKYAYENGPTKAAKHFSQVLDKTVPEPTARRLKAEYLKKIAEMKREYNEGSIVEIVVKELPTKHQGRPFLLDKALDIAVQDYIKGQREFHAPIKTTNVMCAAEAIVAARDRRLLVEHGGHIKITKSWCKSLLGRMGYSKRKYSIAGKVSVYRLKELQGDFLADIQA
;
A
#
# COMPACT_ATOMS: atom_id res chain seq x y z
N MET A 1 37.29 -50.28 -46.27
CA MET A 1 37.89 -49.80 -45.01
C MET A 1 37.79 -48.28 -44.97
N ALA A 2 37.57 -47.73 -43.77
CA ALA A 2 37.52 -46.31 -43.41
C ALA A 2 36.24 -45.55 -43.79
N LEU A 3 35.45 -45.14 -42.79
CA LEU A 3 35.39 -43.75 -42.31
C LEU A 3 34.48 -43.65 -41.08
N PHE A 4 34.66 -42.56 -40.33
CA PHE A 4 33.94 -42.15 -39.12
C PHE A 4 34.36 -42.78 -37.78
N LYS A 5 35.52 -42.31 -37.30
CA LYS A 5 35.90 -42.38 -35.90
C LYS A 5 36.34 -40.99 -35.40
N TYR A 6 35.51 -39.97 -35.50
CA TYR A 6 35.75 -38.69 -34.81
C TYR A 6 34.44 -38.00 -34.43
N CYS A 7 34.48 -37.26 -33.31
CA CYS A 7 33.46 -36.37 -32.77
C CYS A 7 32.54 -36.94 -31.66
N SER A 8 33.06 -37.11 -30.43
CA SER A 8 32.23 -37.20 -29.20
C SER A 8 32.96 -36.92 -27.87
N ARG A 9 34.21 -36.43 -27.88
CA ARG A 9 34.98 -36.17 -26.63
C ARG A 9 35.19 -34.69 -26.27
N ASP A 10 35.06 -33.75 -27.21
CA ASP A 10 35.37 -32.33 -26.94
C ASP A 10 34.20 -31.52 -26.35
N THR A 11 32.96 -31.85 -26.68
CA THR A 11 31.77 -31.09 -26.22
C THR A 11 31.54 -31.15 -24.71
N ARG A 12 31.98 -32.22 -24.03
CA ARG A 12 31.87 -32.33 -22.56
C ARG A 12 32.86 -31.42 -21.82
N LYS A 13 34.08 -31.23 -22.34
CA LYS A 13 35.09 -30.36 -21.71
C LYS A 13 34.76 -28.87 -21.92
N GLU A 14 34.12 -28.55 -23.05
CA GLU A 14 33.61 -27.20 -23.30
C GLU A 14 32.39 -26.88 -22.42
N SER A 15 31.45 -27.82 -22.24
CA SER A 15 30.29 -27.64 -21.33
C SER A 15 30.72 -27.34 -19.89
N THR A 16 31.68 -28.09 -19.35
CA THR A 16 32.17 -27.87 -17.97
C THR A 16 32.92 -26.54 -17.83
N THR A 17 33.61 -26.09 -18.89
CA THR A 17 34.30 -24.79 -18.90
C THR A 17 33.30 -23.63 -18.93
N ILE A 18 32.21 -23.76 -19.68
CA ILE A 18 31.12 -22.76 -19.75
C ILE A 18 30.38 -22.71 -18.42
N GLU A 19 30.02 -23.86 -17.84
CA GLU A 19 29.36 -23.94 -16.54
C GLU A 19 30.21 -23.29 -15.43
N ARG A 20 31.52 -23.51 -15.44
CA ARG A 20 32.44 -22.88 -14.48
C ARG A 20 32.47 -21.36 -14.63
N LYS A 21 32.54 -20.84 -15.86
CA LYS A 21 32.49 -19.40 -16.14
C LYS A 21 31.16 -18.76 -15.73
N VAL A 22 30.05 -19.48 -15.88
CA VAL A 22 28.73 -19.03 -15.42
C VAL A 22 28.68 -18.95 -13.90
N GLN A 23 29.21 -19.94 -13.19
CA GLN A 23 29.29 -19.94 -11.72
C GLN A 23 30.19 -18.80 -11.20
N GLU A 24 31.34 -18.57 -11.84
CA GLU A 24 32.27 -17.50 -11.50
C GLU A 24 31.64 -16.10 -11.67
N LYS A 25 30.85 -15.92 -12.73
CA LYS A 25 30.09 -14.67 -12.96
C LYS A 25 28.92 -14.49 -11.98
N ILE A 26 28.25 -15.58 -11.57
CA ILE A 26 27.23 -15.55 -10.51
C ILE A 26 27.85 -15.16 -9.17
N GLN A 27 29.07 -15.62 -8.88
CA GLN A 27 29.79 -15.31 -7.65
C GLN A 27 30.18 -13.82 -7.60
N LEU A 28 30.75 -13.27 -8.68
CA LEU A 28 31.05 -11.84 -8.79
C LEU A 28 29.80 -10.96 -8.63
N LEU A 29 28.67 -11.35 -9.23
CA LEU A 29 27.40 -10.62 -9.08
C LEU A 29 26.79 -10.68 -7.67
N LYS A 30 27.20 -11.63 -6.83
CA LYS A 30 26.80 -11.71 -5.42
C LYS A 30 27.66 -10.81 -4.55
N GLU A 31 28.95 -10.70 -4.85
CA GLU A 31 29.91 -9.88 -4.10
C GLU A 31 29.66 -8.37 -4.31
N ASP A 32 29.25 -7.95 -5.51
CA ASP A 32 28.86 -6.56 -5.80
C ASP A 32 27.61 -6.07 -5.03
N LYS A 33 26.80 -6.98 -4.48
CA LYS A 33 25.57 -6.63 -3.72
C LYS A 33 25.84 -6.29 -2.26
N THR A 34 27.08 -6.41 -1.79
CA THR A 34 27.45 -6.15 -0.39
C THR A 34 27.52 -4.65 -0.04
N GLY A 35 27.46 -3.75 -1.03
CA GLY A 35 27.51 -2.29 -0.84
C GLY A 35 26.15 -1.57 -0.79
N VAL A 36 25.04 -2.25 -1.08
CA VAL A 36 23.71 -1.61 -1.05
C VAL A 36 23.06 -1.89 0.30
N THR A 37 23.27 -0.98 1.26
CA THR A 37 22.53 -1.04 2.53
C THR A 37 21.04 -0.85 2.22
N GLN A 38 20.23 -1.86 2.57
CA GLN A 38 18.78 -1.70 2.49
C GLN A 38 18.40 -0.56 3.44
N ARG A 39 17.66 0.42 2.92
CA ARG A 39 17.17 1.53 3.73
C ARG A 39 16.42 0.98 4.94
N GLY A 40 16.83 1.40 6.13
CA GLY A 40 16.21 0.94 7.39
C GLY A 40 14.71 1.22 7.42
N LYS A 41 13.99 0.45 8.25
CA LYS A 41 12.55 0.63 8.46
C LYS A 41 12.30 2.02 9.06
N TYR A 42 11.37 2.78 8.49
CA TYR A 42 10.97 4.05 9.06
C TYR A 42 10.23 3.86 10.39
N ASN A 43 10.32 4.86 11.25
CA ASN A 43 9.53 4.87 12.48
C ASN A 43 8.06 5.16 12.17
N ASP A 44 7.24 4.13 12.32
CA ASP A 44 5.79 4.26 12.27
C ASP A 44 5.27 4.70 13.66
N TYR A 45 4.73 5.91 13.71
CA TYR A 45 4.10 6.48 14.91
C TYR A 45 2.57 6.47 14.75
N THR A 46 1.85 6.05 15.79
CA THR A 46 0.38 6.10 15.78
C THR A 46 -0.11 7.57 15.76
N PRO A 47 -1.32 7.85 15.26
CA PRO A 47 -1.87 9.22 15.25
C PRO A 47 -1.86 9.89 16.62
N GLU A 48 -2.11 9.14 17.69
CA GLU A 48 -2.03 9.62 19.07
C GLU A 48 -0.61 9.96 19.50
N GLN A 49 0.36 9.08 19.23
CA GLN A 49 1.77 9.33 19.56
C GLN A 49 2.27 10.60 18.85
N ARG A 50 1.85 10.79 17.59
CA ARG A 50 2.17 11.99 16.81
C ARG A 50 1.61 13.26 17.44
N ALA A 51 0.38 13.22 17.94
CA ALA A 51 -0.22 14.33 18.68
C ALA A 51 0.50 14.61 20.00
N ARG A 52 0.84 13.59 20.78
CA ARG A 52 1.59 13.72 22.05
C ARG A 52 2.97 14.34 21.82
N ILE A 53 3.71 13.88 20.81
CA ILE A 53 5.02 14.45 20.45
C ILE A 53 4.86 15.91 20.00
N GLY A 54 3.85 16.19 19.17
CA GLY A 54 3.55 17.55 18.70
C GLY A 54 3.23 18.52 19.84
N LYS A 55 2.35 18.12 20.77
CA LYS A 55 1.99 18.90 21.96
C LYS A 55 3.22 19.20 22.82
N TYR A 56 3.97 18.18 23.19
CA TYR A 56 5.15 18.38 24.03
C TYR A 56 6.24 19.20 23.33
N ALA A 57 6.42 19.05 22.01
CA ALA A 57 7.35 19.87 21.23
C ALA A 57 6.89 21.33 21.10
N TYR A 58 5.59 21.58 21.13
CA TYR A 58 5.02 22.92 21.21
C TYR A 58 5.38 23.58 22.53
N GLU A 59 5.19 22.88 23.66
CA GLU A 59 5.45 23.39 25.03
C GLU A 59 6.94 23.49 25.38
N ASN A 60 7.72 22.43 25.12
CA ASN A 60 9.09 22.27 25.62
C ASN A 60 10.18 22.41 24.54
N GLY A 61 9.77 22.48 23.27
CA GLY A 61 10.67 22.52 22.12
C GLY A 61 11.01 21.14 21.51
N PRO A 62 11.41 21.09 20.23
CA PRO A 62 11.58 19.85 19.48
C PRO A 62 12.73 18.96 19.98
N THR A 63 13.84 19.55 20.43
CA THR A 63 15.01 18.81 20.93
C THR A 63 14.71 18.06 22.22
N LYS A 64 14.01 18.71 23.17
CA LYS A 64 13.59 18.05 24.42
C LYS A 64 12.56 16.97 24.14
N ALA A 65 11.61 17.24 23.25
CA ALA A 65 10.62 16.25 22.81
C ALA A 65 11.28 15.00 22.24
N ALA A 66 12.23 15.16 21.32
CA ALA A 66 12.94 14.03 20.71
C ALA A 66 13.62 13.14 21.77
N LYS A 67 14.31 13.73 22.76
CA LYS A 67 14.96 12.98 23.84
C LYS A 67 13.94 12.26 24.73
N HIS A 68 12.92 12.97 25.21
CA HIS A 68 11.89 12.41 26.09
C HIS A 68 11.16 11.24 25.43
N PHE A 69 10.68 11.41 24.19
CA PHE A 69 9.96 10.34 23.50
C PHE A 69 10.85 9.22 22.99
N SER A 70 12.16 9.45 22.80
CA SER A 70 13.09 8.36 22.53
C SER A 70 13.20 7.39 23.70
N GLN A 71 13.17 7.92 24.93
CA GLN A 71 13.15 7.12 26.16
C GLN A 71 11.80 6.46 26.38
N VAL A 72 10.70 7.20 26.23
CA VAL A 72 9.34 6.72 26.51
C VAL A 72 8.86 5.65 25.51
N LEU A 73 9.19 5.80 24.22
CA LEU A 73 8.70 4.90 23.16
C LEU A 73 9.66 3.75 22.83
N ASP A 74 10.82 3.69 23.50
CA ASP A 74 11.93 2.79 23.19
C ASP A 74 12.29 2.76 21.68
N LYS A 75 12.16 3.92 21.05
CA LYS A 75 12.38 4.13 19.61
C LYS A 75 13.04 5.48 19.43
N THR A 76 14.18 5.52 18.75
CA THR A 76 14.89 6.78 18.47
C THR A 76 13.99 7.73 17.68
N VAL A 77 13.56 8.84 18.29
CA VAL A 77 12.81 9.91 17.62
C VAL A 77 13.79 10.96 17.13
N PRO A 78 13.96 11.14 15.81
CA PRO A 78 14.81 12.21 15.29
C PRO A 78 14.22 13.58 15.63
N GLU A 79 15.06 14.53 16.02
CA GLU A 79 14.68 15.94 16.19
C GLU A 79 13.89 16.52 14.99
N PRO A 80 14.26 16.30 13.72
CA PRO A 80 13.49 16.84 12.59
C PRO A 80 12.07 16.26 12.54
N THR A 81 11.87 15.03 13.03
CA THR A 81 10.54 14.43 13.15
C THR A 81 9.71 15.17 14.20
N ALA A 82 10.28 15.41 15.39
CA ALA A 82 9.59 16.18 16.44
C ALA A 82 9.24 17.60 15.96
N ARG A 83 10.16 18.25 15.24
CA ARG A 83 9.95 19.57 14.62
C ARG A 83 8.81 19.56 13.59
N ARG A 84 8.78 18.55 12.70
CA ARG A 84 7.70 18.38 11.73
C ARG A 84 6.35 18.17 12.43
N LEU A 85 6.31 17.34 13.46
CA LEU A 85 5.08 17.05 14.21
C LEU A 85 4.57 18.29 14.96
N LYS A 86 5.46 19.14 15.49
CA LYS A 86 5.09 20.45 16.04
C LYS A 86 4.42 21.34 14.99
N ALA A 87 4.98 21.44 13.79
CA ALA A 87 4.42 22.25 12.71
C ALA A 87 3.03 21.74 12.27
N GLU A 88 2.87 20.43 12.14
CA GLU A 88 1.57 19.82 11.83
C GLU A 88 0.54 20.02 12.96
N TYR A 89 0.97 19.96 14.22
CA TYR A 89 0.12 20.24 15.39
C TYR A 89 -0.36 21.69 15.42
N LEU A 90 0.53 22.66 15.18
CA LEU A 90 0.19 24.08 15.08
C LEU A 90 -0.80 24.36 13.95
N LYS A 91 -0.59 23.76 12.77
CA LYS A 91 -1.52 23.88 11.65
C LYS A 91 -2.91 23.37 12.03
N LYS A 92 -2.98 22.23 12.73
CA LYS A 92 -4.25 21.64 13.14
C LYS A 92 -4.97 22.50 14.19
N ILE A 93 -4.24 23.14 15.11
CA ILE A 93 -4.80 24.15 16.02
C ILE A 93 -5.37 25.33 15.23
N ALA A 94 -4.63 25.85 14.23
CA ALA A 94 -5.09 26.97 13.42
C ALA A 94 -6.35 26.63 12.60
N GLU A 95 -6.46 25.40 12.08
CA GLU A 95 -7.69 24.90 11.43
C GLU A 95 -8.87 24.85 12.42
N MET A 96 -8.68 24.28 13.61
CA MET A 96 -9.73 24.25 14.63
C MET A 96 -10.15 25.66 15.08
N LYS A 97 -9.22 26.60 15.22
CA LYS A 97 -9.52 28.01 15.53
C LYS A 97 -10.33 28.72 14.44
N ARG A 98 -10.23 28.28 13.18
CA ARG A 98 -11.06 28.83 12.09
C ARG A 98 -12.47 28.25 12.10
N GLU A 99 -12.62 27.00 12.51
CA GLU A 99 -13.92 26.32 12.61
C GLU A 99 -14.74 26.83 13.80
N TYR A 100 -14.09 27.07 14.95
CA TYR A 100 -14.70 27.68 16.12
C TYR A 100 -14.46 29.19 16.11
N ASN A 101 -15.45 29.98 15.70
CA ASN A 101 -15.41 31.45 15.76
C ASN A 101 -14.91 31.96 17.13
N GLU A 102 -14.15 33.07 17.12
CA GLU A 102 -13.24 33.65 18.14
C GLU A 102 -13.74 33.82 19.60
N GLY A 103 -14.95 33.39 19.97
CA GLY A 103 -15.57 33.71 21.25
C GLY A 103 -15.49 32.65 22.35
N SER A 104 -15.13 31.41 22.05
CA SER A 104 -15.11 30.33 23.05
C SER A 104 -13.68 30.00 23.47
N ILE A 105 -13.31 30.42 24.68
CA ILE A 105 -12.04 30.06 25.35
C ILE A 105 -12.14 28.58 25.74
N VAL A 106 -11.97 27.68 24.77
CA VAL A 106 -11.79 26.26 25.03
C VAL A 106 -10.34 25.94 24.74
N GLU A 107 -9.65 25.29 25.68
CA GLU A 107 -8.30 24.80 25.45
C GLU A 107 -8.33 23.76 24.32
N ILE A 108 -7.89 24.13 23.12
CA ILE A 108 -7.92 23.27 21.95
C ILE A 108 -6.81 22.23 22.08
N VAL A 109 -7.14 21.07 22.65
CA VAL A 109 -6.23 19.93 22.76
C VAL A 109 -6.45 18.99 21.57
N VAL A 110 -5.50 18.98 20.62
CA VAL A 110 -5.49 18.01 19.53
C VAL A 110 -5.17 16.61 20.08
N LYS A 111 -6.15 15.70 20.09
CA LYS A 111 -5.99 14.32 20.58
C LYS A 111 -5.26 13.42 19.59
N GLU A 112 -5.52 13.59 18.29
CA GLU A 112 -4.98 12.73 17.24
C GLU A 112 -4.45 13.56 16.06
N LEU A 113 -3.29 13.16 15.53
CA LEU A 113 -2.71 13.76 14.34
C LEU A 113 -2.60 12.70 13.23
N PRO A 114 -3.49 12.73 12.22
CA PRO A 114 -3.61 11.67 11.23
C PRO A 114 -2.36 11.57 10.34
N THR A 115 -1.92 10.35 10.04
CA THR A 115 -0.80 10.10 9.14
C THR A 115 -1.17 10.49 7.71
N LYS A 116 -0.20 11.06 7.00
CA LYS A 116 -0.36 11.32 5.56
C LYS A 116 -0.36 9.99 4.82
N HIS A 117 -1.23 9.85 3.83
CA HIS A 117 -1.21 8.70 2.93
C HIS A 117 0.15 8.66 2.23
N GLN A 118 0.83 7.52 2.33
CA GLN A 118 2.15 7.32 1.73
C GLN A 118 2.01 6.88 0.27
N GLY A 119 2.96 7.27 -0.57
CA GLY A 119 3.04 6.84 -1.97
C GLY A 119 2.22 7.69 -2.94
N ARG A 120 2.11 7.19 -4.17
CA ARG A 120 1.45 7.89 -5.28
C ARG A 120 -0.05 8.04 -4.99
N PRO A 121 -0.65 9.23 -5.20
CA PRO A 121 -2.09 9.40 -5.08
C PRO A 121 -2.84 8.47 -6.05
N PHE A 122 -4.10 8.18 -5.73
CA PHE A 122 -4.95 7.37 -6.59
C PHE A 122 -5.22 8.06 -7.92
N LEU A 123 -5.47 7.26 -8.96
CA LEU A 123 -5.77 7.76 -10.31
C LEU A 123 -7.07 8.57 -10.33
N LEU A 124 -8.07 8.09 -9.59
CA LEU A 124 -9.32 8.80 -9.37
C LEU A 124 -9.26 9.50 -8.02
N ASP A 125 -9.97 10.62 -7.91
CA ASP A 125 -10.17 11.27 -6.62
C ASP A 125 -10.91 10.33 -5.65
N LYS A 126 -10.73 10.53 -4.35
CA LYS A 126 -11.26 9.65 -3.30
C LYS A 126 -12.76 9.43 -3.43
N ALA A 127 -13.53 10.49 -3.72
CA ALA A 127 -14.98 10.40 -3.87
C ALA A 127 -15.39 9.48 -5.03
N LEU A 128 -14.72 9.62 -6.19
CA LEU A 128 -14.97 8.78 -7.36
C LEU A 128 -14.52 7.33 -7.13
N ASP A 129 -13.36 7.14 -6.50
CA ASP A 129 -12.84 5.81 -6.17
C ASP A 129 -13.82 5.09 -5.21
N ILE A 130 -14.35 5.77 -4.19
CA ILE A 130 -15.37 5.23 -3.28
C ILE A 130 -16.65 4.85 -4.02
N ALA A 131 -17.17 5.72 -4.89
CA ALA A 131 -18.37 5.43 -5.67
C ALA A 131 -18.23 4.17 -6.54
N VAL A 132 -17.06 3.98 -7.16
CA VAL A 132 -16.77 2.76 -7.93
C VAL A 132 -16.68 1.54 -6.99
N GLN A 133 -16.06 1.67 -5.82
CA GLN A 133 -15.99 0.59 -4.84
C GLN A 133 -17.39 0.16 -4.37
N ASP A 134 -18.27 1.11 -4.08
CA ASP A 134 -19.62 0.81 -3.59
C ASP A 134 -20.48 0.15 -4.66
N TYR A 135 -20.35 0.57 -5.93
CA TYR A 135 -20.96 -0.14 -7.06
C TYR A 135 -20.49 -1.61 -7.12
N ILE A 136 -19.19 -1.87 -6.99
CA ILE A 136 -18.61 -3.22 -7.02
C ILE A 136 -19.09 -4.05 -5.82
N LYS A 137 -19.23 -3.44 -4.62
CA LYS A 137 -19.78 -4.13 -3.44
C LYS A 137 -21.23 -4.54 -3.67
N GLY A 138 -22.07 -3.64 -4.21
CA GLY A 138 -23.45 -3.98 -4.58
C GLY A 138 -23.52 -5.15 -5.57
N GLN A 139 -22.66 -5.17 -6.59
CA GLN A 139 -22.57 -6.31 -7.52
C GLN A 139 -22.22 -7.63 -6.81
N ARG A 140 -21.43 -7.60 -5.71
CA ARG A 140 -21.14 -8.80 -4.90
C ARG A 140 -22.31 -9.25 -4.06
N GLU A 141 -23.09 -8.32 -3.52
CA GLU A 141 -24.31 -8.64 -2.78
C GLU A 141 -25.29 -9.40 -3.67
N PHE A 142 -25.39 -9.02 -4.95
CA PHE A 142 -26.17 -9.76 -5.96
C PHE A 142 -25.46 -10.99 -6.55
N HIS A 143 -24.37 -11.46 -5.93
CA HIS A 143 -23.57 -12.61 -6.37
C HIS A 143 -23.08 -12.54 -7.84
N ALA A 144 -22.99 -11.35 -8.43
CA ALA A 144 -22.58 -11.18 -9.81
C ALA A 144 -21.07 -11.47 -9.99
N PRO A 145 -20.65 -12.05 -11.12
CA PRO A 145 -19.25 -12.25 -11.43
C PRO A 145 -18.56 -10.92 -11.78
N ILE A 146 -17.54 -10.57 -11.01
CA ILE A 146 -16.80 -9.31 -11.20
C ILE A 146 -15.59 -9.53 -12.11
N LYS A 147 -15.71 -9.07 -13.36
CA LYS A 147 -14.60 -9.00 -14.32
C LYS A 147 -13.92 -7.63 -14.27
N THR A 148 -12.64 -7.58 -14.65
CA THR A 148 -11.93 -6.31 -14.82
C THR A 148 -12.58 -5.40 -15.85
N THR A 149 -13.20 -5.96 -16.89
CA THR A 149 -13.94 -5.18 -17.90
C THR A 149 -15.15 -4.47 -17.31
N ASN A 150 -15.92 -5.17 -16.46
CA ASN A 150 -17.09 -4.57 -15.79
C ASN A 150 -16.66 -3.40 -14.90
N VAL A 151 -15.53 -3.55 -14.19
CA VAL A 151 -14.95 -2.47 -13.37
C VAL A 151 -14.48 -1.30 -14.23
N MET A 152 -13.89 -1.55 -15.40
CA MET A 152 -13.50 -0.47 -16.33
C MET A 152 -14.73 0.32 -16.77
N CYS A 153 -15.74 -0.36 -17.31
CA CYS A 153 -16.96 0.26 -17.80
C CYS A 153 -17.71 1.03 -16.69
N ALA A 154 -17.81 0.44 -15.50
CA ALA A 154 -18.42 1.11 -14.35
C ALA A 154 -17.66 2.37 -13.94
N ALA A 155 -16.32 2.31 -13.91
CA ALA A 155 -15.51 3.47 -13.59
C ALA A 155 -15.63 4.58 -14.63
N GLU A 156 -15.59 4.23 -15.92
CA GLU A 156 -15.80 5.19 -17.02
C GLU A 156 -17.19 5.83 -16.93
N ALA A 157 -18.24 5.03 -16.70
CA ALA A 157 -19.60 5.54 -16.56
C ALA A 157 -19.76 6.48 -15.36
N ILE A 158 -19.20 6.14 -14.20
CA ILE A 158 -19.27 6.97 -12.98
C ILE A 158 -18.48 8.28 -13.16
N VAL A 159 -17.30 8.22 -13.76
CA VAL A 159 -16.51 9.43 -14.07
C VAL A 159 -17.28 10.30 -15.07
N ALA A 160 -17.81 9.70 -16.15
CA ALA A 160 -18.56 10.41 -17.17
C ALA A 160 -19.84 11.07 -16.62
N ALA A 161 -20.51 10.42 -15.67
CA ALA A 161 -21.69 10.96 -15.01
C ALA A 161 -21.36 12.16 -14.11
N ARG A 162 -20.17 12.18 -13.48
CA ARG A 162 -19.74 13.31 -12.65
C ARG A 162 -19.19 14.47 -13.48
N ASP A 163 -18.21 14.18 -14.32
CA ASP A 163 -17.65 15.10 -15.30
C ASP A 163 -17.02 14.31 -16.45
N ARG A 164 -17.70 14.40 -17.60
CA ARG A 164 -17.30 13.77 -18.86
C ARG A 164 -15.92 14.25 -19.34
N ARG A 165 -15.53 15.50 -19.07
CA ARG A 165 -14.28 16.11 -19.57
C ARG A 165 -13.03 15.54 -18.91
N LEU A 166 -13.16 14.79 -17.82
CA LEU A 166 -12.03 14.16 -17.15
C LEU A 166 -11.45 12.98 -17.94
N LEU A 167 -12.28 12.31 -18.73
CA LEU A 167 -11.89 11.14 -19.52
C LEU A 167 -11.12 11.54 -20.78
N VAL A 168 -10.11 10.73 -21.13
CA VAL A 168 -9.30 10.92 -22.34
C VAL A 168 -10.15 11.00 -23.62
N GLU A 169 -11.27 10.26 -23.69
CA GLU A 169 -12.19 10.27 -24.83
C GLU A 169 -12.82 11.65 -25.09
N HIS A 170 -12.83 12.53 -24.09
CA HIS A 170 -13.41 13.86 -24.16
C HIS A 170 -12.37 14.97 -23.96
N GLY A 171 -11.08 14.66 -24.19
CA GLY A 171 -9.97 15.62 -24.07
C GLY A 171 -9.39 15.73 -22.65
N GLY A 172 -9.78 14.84 -21.74
CA GLY A 172 -9.24 14.77 -20.38
C GLY A 172 -7.92 14.02 -20.26
N HIS A 173 -7.46 13.86 -19.02
CA HIS A 173 -6.19 13.19 -18.70
C HIS A 173 -6.38 11.80 -18.05
N ILE A 174 -7.60 11.44 -17.66
CA ILE A 174 -7.88 10.19 -16.97
C ILE A 174 -8.14 9.08 -17.98
N LYS A 175 -7.25 8.09 -18.01
CA LYS A 175 -7.44 6.84 -18.75
C LYS A 175 -7.62 5.69 -17.77
N ILE A 176 -8.81 5.10 -17.76
CA ILE A 176 -9.08 3.90 -16.97
C ILE A 176 -8.35 2.72 -17.62
N THR A 177 -7.45 2.08 -16.87
CA THR A 177 -6.61 0.99 -17.37
C THR A 177 -6.89 -0.31 -16.63
N LYS A 178 -6.66 -1.45 -17.30
CA LYS A 178 -6.77 -2.78 -16.68
C LYS A 178 -5.89 -2.93 -15.43
N SER A 179 -4.72 -2.29 -15.40
CA SER A 179 -3.82 -2.29 -14.24
C SER A 179 -4.42 -1.54 -13.05
N TRP A 180 -5.02 -0.37 -13.30
CA TRP A 180 -5.75 0.36 -12.26
C TRP A 180 -6.91 -0.46 -11.70
N CYS A 181 -7.72 -1.12 -12.54
CA CYS A 181 -8.81 -1.98 -12.06
C CYS A 181 -8.33 -3.13 -11.17
N LYS A 182 -7.21 -3.79 -11.56
CA LYS A 182 -6.59 -4.83 -10.71
C LYS A 182 -6.12 -4.26 -9.37
N SER A 183 -5.56 -3.05 -9.37
CA SER A 183 -5.14 -2.36 -8.14
C SER A 183 -6.34 -2.02 -7.25
N LEU A 184 -7.44 -1.49 -7.82
CA LEU A 184 -8.68 -1.23 -7.09
C LEU A 184 -9.24 -2.51 -6.45
N LEU A 185 -9.38 -3.58 -7.22
CA LEU A 185 -9.86 -4.87 -6.72
C LEU A 185 -8.94 -5.42 -5.61
N GLY A 186 -7.62 -5.31 -5.78
CA GLY A 186 -6.65 -5.70 -4.75
C GLY A 186 -6.80 -4.90 -3.46
N ARG A 187 -7.03 -3.58 -3.55
CA ARG A 187 -7.29 -2.70 -2.39
C ARG A 187 -8.56 -3.10 -1.63
N MET A 188 -9.59 -3.57 -2.35
CA MET A 188 -10.82 -4.09 -1.76
C MET A 188 -10.70 -5.53 -1.21
N GLY A 189 -9.54 -6.17 -1.35
CA GLY A 189 -9.34 -7.57 -0.97
C GLY A 189 -9.94 -8.60 -1.95
N TYR A 190 -10.28 -8.18 -3.17
CA TYR A 190 -10.80 -9.07 -4.21
C TYR A 190 -9.67 -9.68 -5.03
N SER A 191 -9.60 -11.01 -5.04
CA SER A 191 -8.67 -11.78 -5.87
C SER A 191 -9.31 -12.24 -7.18
N LYS A 192 -8.49 -12.47 -8.21
CA LYS A 192 -8.91 -13.12 -9.45
C LYS A 192 -9.27 -14.58 -9.16
N ARG A 193 -10.53 -14.89 -8.84
CA ARG A 193 -11.05 -16.25 -8.98
C ARG A 193 -11.44 -16.51 -10.43
N LYS A 194 -11.14 -17.71 -10.93
CA LYS A 194 -11.64 -18.24 -12.21
C LYS A 194 -13.15 -18.39 -12.12
N TYR A 195 -13.94 -17.35 -12.38
CA TYR A 195 -15.36 -17.43 -12.78
C TYR A 195 -16.24 -18.47 -12.05
N SER A 196 -15.93 -18.83 -10.81
CA SER A 196 -16.51 -19.98 -10.14
C SER A 196 -17.46 -19.47 -9.09
N ILE A 197 -18.73 -19.82 -9.29
CA ILE A 197 -19.85 -19.61 -8.37
C ILE A 197 -19.56 -20.26 -7.00
N ALA A 198 -18.62 -21.21 -6.94
CA ALA A 198 -18.02 -21.74 -5.72
C ALA A 198 -17.08 -20.71 -5.07
N GLY A 199 -17.65 -19.69 -4.45
CA GLY A 199 -16.92 -18.84 -3.54
C GLY A 199 -16.61 -19.60 -2.26
N LYS A 200 -15.33 -19.80 -1.92
CA LYS A 200 -14.94 -19.71 -0.50
C LYS A 200 -15.58 -18.46 0.05
N VAL A 201 -16.33 -18.71 1.11
CA VAL A 201 -17.27 -17.87 1.85
C VAL A 201 -16.72 -16.47 2.07
N SER A 202 -17.64 -15.50 2.12
CA SER A 202 -17.32 -14.11 2.48
C SER A 202 -16.38 -14.06 3.69
N VAL A 203 -15.44 -13.12 3.65
CA VAL A 203 -14.39 -12.91 4.65
C VAL A 203 -14.98 -12.74 6.07
N TYR A 204 -16.26 -12.38 6.19
CA TYR A 204 -17.00 -12.26 7.44
C TYR A 204 -17.22 -13.61 8.15
N ARG A 205 -17.40 -14.70 7.40
CA ARG A 205 -17.74 -16.03 7.94
C ARG A 205 -16.59 -17.05 7.81
N LEU A 206 -15.41 -16.59 7.37
CA LEU A 206 -14.23 -17.45 7.24
C LEU A 206 -13.78 -18.03 8.59
N LYS A 207 -13.84 -17.23 9.66
CA LYS A 207 -13.49 -17.69 11.02
C LYS A 207 -14.49 -18.71 11.55
N GLU A 208 -15.78 -18.47 11.34
CA GLU A 208 -16.86 -19.40 11.73
C GLU A 208 -16.68 -20.74 11.03
N LEU A 209 -16.43 -20.75 9.72
CA LEU A 209 -16.21 -21.99 8.95
C LEU A 209 -14.91 -22.70 9.27
N GLN A 210 -13.87 -21.97 9.70
CA GLN A 210 -12.67 -22.60 10.23
C GLN A 210 -12.98 -23.33 11.55
N GLY A 211 -13.86 -22.76 12.38
CA GLY A 211 -14.38 -23.42 13.57
C GLY A 211 -15.17 -24.69 13.23
N ASP A 212 -16.15 -24.57 12.34
CA ASP A 212 -17.01 -25.69 11.92
C ASP A 212 -16.18 -26.84 11.31
N PHE A 213 -15.20 -26.53 10.45
CA PHE A 213 -14.31 -27.53 9.87
C PHE A 213 -13.40 -28.22 10.89
N LEU A 214 -12.89 -27.48 11.89
CA LEU A 214 -12.08 -28.07 12.95
C LEU A 214 -12.92 -28.96 13.87
N ALA A 215 -14.18 -28.59 14.11
CA ALA A 215 -15.13 -29.41 14.86
C ALA A 215 -15.45 -30.72 14.12
N ASP A 216 -15.67 -30.67 12.81
CA ASP A 216 -15.91 -31.86 11.96
C ASP A 216 -14.70 -32.82 11.91
N ILE A 217 -13.47 -32.34 12.08
CA ILE A 217 -12.27 -33.19 12.14
C ILE A 217 -12.10 -33.88 13.50
N GLN A 218 -12.63 -33.26 14.56
CA GLN A 218 -12.47 -33.75 15.94
C GLN A 218 -13.59 -34.70 16.40
N ALA A 219 -14.71 -34.75 15.67
CA ALA A 219 -15.81 -35.69 15.87
C ALA A 219 -15.52 -37.04 15.20
#